data_AF-A0A2K3KQA1-F1
#
_entry.id   AF-A0A2K3KQA1-F1
#
_cell.length_a   1.000
_cell.length_b   1.000
_cell.length_c   1.000
_cell.angle_alpha   90.00
_cell.angle_beta   90.00
_cell.angle_gamma   90.00
#
_symmetry.space_group_name_H-M   'P 1'
#
loop_
_entity.id
_entity.type
_entity.pdbx_description
1 polymer ?
#
loop_
_entity_poly.entity_id
_entity_poly.type
_entity_poly.pdbx_seq_one_letter_code
_entity_poly.pdbx_strand_id
1 'polypeptide(L)'
;MSSFCTSYPTNDSAAYQSSANIPPFDTRPTKKSKVEKDMAKLFQAIKINNTLMNYTIHEHQLFRTWLIEEFCPAMRVNPPPSNPPPQVPDFPELDQDSSSDDSPPADP
;
A
#
# COMPACT_ATOMS: atom_id res chain seq x y z
N MET A 1 -52.73 43.14 17.26
CA MET A 1 -51.96 43.20 16.00
C MET A 1 -51.07 44.43 16.05
N SER A 2 -49.79 44.24 16.36
CA SER A 2 -48.76 45.30 16.32
C SER A 2 -47.63 44.81 15.42
N SER A 3 -47.50 45.51 14.30
CA SER A 3 -46.50 45.33 13.25
C SER A 3 -45.09 45.60 13.78
N PHE A 4 -44.15 44.71 13.46
CA PHE A 4 -42.72 45.03 13.49
C PHE A 4 -42.24 45.07 12.04
N CYS A 5 -41.85 46.27 11.59
CA CYS A 5 -41.14 46.48 10.34
C CYS A 5 -39.63 46.25 10.56
N THR A 6 -39.01 45.55 9.59
CA THR A 6 -37.64 45.78 9.07
C THR A 6 -36.48 45.43 10.02
N SER A 7 -35.56 44.52 9.68
CA SER A 7 -34.71 44.55 8.48
C SER A 7 -34.36 43.17 7.93
N TYR A 8 -34.49 43.01 6.62
CA TYR A 8 -33.87 41.93 5.85
C TYR A 8 -32.34 42.01 5.95
N PRO A 9 -31.61 40.90 6.13
CA PRO A 9 -30.27 40.83 5.62
C PRO A 9 -30.37 40.72 4.10
N THR A 10 -30.02 41.81 3.43
CA THR A 10 -29.67 41.84 2.01
C THR A 10 -28.60 40.77 1.76
N ASN A 11 -29.01 39.60 1.30
CA ASN A 11 -28.09 38.59 0.80
C ASN A 11 -27.87 38.88 -0.69
N ASP A 12 -27.21 40.02 -0.95
CA ASP A 12 -26.77 40.37 -2.29
C ASP A 12 -25.68 39.38 -2.68
N SER A 13 -26.08 38.40 -3.48
CA SER A 13 -25.35 37.99 -4.69
C SER A 13 -23.83 38.01 -4.59
N ALA A 14 -23.26 37.15 -3.73
CA ALA A 14 -21.83 36.81 -3.78
C ALA A 14 -21.57 35.29 -3.91
N ALA A 15 -22.60 34.51 -4.27
CA ALA A 15 -22.48 33.06 -4.49
C ALA A 15 -22.02 32.68 -5.90
N TYR A 16 -21.73 33.66 -6.76
CA TYR A 16 -21.11 33.43 -8.08
C TYR A 16 -19.86 34.31 -8.17
N GLN A 17 -18.72 33.68 -8.45
CA GLN A 17 -17.37 34.25 -8.58
C GLN A 17 -16.49 34.26 -7.31
N SER A 18 -16.11 33.06 -6.86
CA SER A 18 -14.72 32.83 -6.45
C SER A 18 -14.26 31.46 -6.90
N SER A 19 -14.35 31.24 -8.22
CA SER A 19 -13.74 30.13 -8.94
C SER A 19 -12.61 30.69 -9.82
N ALA A 20 -11.64 31.35 -9.19
CA ALA A 20 -10.37 31.71 -9.82
C ALA A 20 -9.42 32.16 -8.71
N ASN A 21 -8.33 31.42 -8.54
CA ASN A 21 -7.13 31.65 -7.70
C ASN A 21 -6.86 30.51 -6.70
N ILE A 22 -6.63 29.31 -7.23
CA ILE A 22 -5.77 28.34 -6.55
C ILE A 22 -4.33 28.80 -6.81
N PRO A 23 -3.53 29.20 -5.79
CA PRO A 23 -2.13 29.53 -6.02
C PRO A 23 -1.37 28.29 -6.56
N PRO A 24 -0.33 28.45 -7.40
CA PRO A 24 0.34 27.34 -8.08
C PRO A 24 1.01 26.32 -7.14
N PHE A 25 1.14 26.64 -5.86
CA PHE A 25 1.67 25.78 -4.82
C PHE A 25 0.86 25.96 -3.53
N ASP A 26 -0.28 25.29 -3.44
CA ASP A 26 -0.86 24.98 -2.13
C ASP A 26 -0.08 23.77 -1.56
N THR A 27 0.94 24.02 -0.76
CA THR A 27 1.72 23.01 -0.01
C THR A 27 0.94 22.43 1.18
N ARG A 28 -0.37 22.59 1.21
CA ARG A 28 -1.23 21.95 2.21
C ARG A 28 -1.20 20.45 2.00
N PRO A 29 -1.00 19.63 3.06
CA PRO A 29 -1.04 18.18 2.94
C PRO A 29 -2.39 17.78 2.35
N THR A 30 -2.39 17.30 1.10
CA THR A 30 -3.57 16.68 0.50
C THR A 30 -4.01 15.59 1.47
N LYS A 31 -5.24 15.67 1.96
CA LYS A 31 -5.79 14.70 2.90
C LYS A 31 -5.68 13.33 2.22
N LYS A 32 -4.66 12.55 2.60
CA LYS A 32 -4.45 11.22 2.01
C LYS A 32 -5.76 10.46 2.04
N SER A 33 -6.14 9.90 0.89
CA SER A 33 -7.40 9.18 0.78
C SER A 33 -7.37 8.01 1.77
N LYS A 34 -8.55 7.56 2.22
CA LYS A 34 -8.63 6.40 3.11
C LYS A 34 -7.88 5.19 2.51
N VAL A 35 -7.99 5.01 1.20
CA VAL A 35 -7.30 3.97 0.43
C VAL A 35 -5.77 4.10 0.51
N GLU A 36 -5.21 5.30 0.34
CA GLU A 36 -3.76 5.51 0.46
C GLU A 36 -3.23 5.20 1.85
N LYS A 37 -3.99 5.56 2.90
CA LYS A 37 -3.63 5.24 4.28
C LYS A 37 -3.69 3.74 4.55
N ASP A 38 -4.71 3.06 4.04
CA ASP A 38 -4.88 1.61 4.23
C ASP A 38 -3.81 0.82 3.45
N MET A 39 -3.47 1.25 2.24
CA MET A 39 -2.35 0.70 1.46
C MET A 39 -1.00 0.90 2.15
N ALA A 40 -0.74 2.08 2.72
CA ALA A 40 0.49 2.32 3.48
C ALA A 40 0.61 1.38 4.71
N LYS A 41 -0.50 1.12 5.41
CA LYS A 41 -0.53 0.14 6.51
C LYS A 41 -0.29 -1.28 6.02
N LEU A 42 -0.86 -1.66 4.87
CA LEU A 42 -0.64 -2.97 4.26
C LEU A 42 0.85 -3.18 3.96
N PHE A 43 1.52 -2.22 3.33
CA PHE A 43 2.96 -2.31 3.05
C PHE A 43 3.80 -2.39 4.33
N GLN A 44 3.43 -1.66 5.38
CA GLN A 44 4.10 -1.80 6.68
C GLN A 44 3.92 -3.20 7.27
N ALA A 45 2.70 -3.74 7.24
CA ALA A 45 2.43 -5.10 7.72
C ALA A 45 3.22 -6.15 6.93
N ILE A 46 3.25 -6.04 5.60
CA ILE A 46 4.06 -6.91 4.72
C ILE A 46 5.54 -6.82 5.09
N LYS A 47 6.07 -5.60 5.29
CA LYS A 47 7.48 -5.41 5.67
C LYS A 47 7.80 -6.09 7.00
N ILE A 48 6.96 -5.93 8.02
CA ILE A 48 7.14 -6.57 9.33
C ILE A 48 7.12 -8.10 9.19
N ASN A 49 6.15 -8.63 8.45
CA ASN A 49 6.05 -10.07 8.21
C ASN A 49 7.26 -10.62 7.46
N ASN A 50 7.75 -9.92 6.42
CA ASN A 50 8.95 -10.31 5.69
C ASN A 50 10.19 -10.31 6.59
N THR A 51 10.32 -9.32 7.48
CA THR A 51 11.43 -9.30 8.45
C THR A 51 11.36 -10.50 9.41
N LEU A 52 10.19 -10.81 9.95
CA LEU A 52 9.99 -11.96 10.84
C LEU A 52 10.29 -13.29 10.13
N MET A 53 9.84 -13.43 8.89
CA MET A 53 10.09 -14.61 8.08
C MET A 53 11.58 -14.78 7.80
N ASN A 54 12.29 -13.71 7.41
CA ASN A 54 13.74 -13.75 7.22
C ASN A 54 14.48 -14.13 8.50
N TYR A 55 14.08 -13.58 9.64
CA TYR A 55 14.65 -13.95 10.94
C TYR A 55 14.49 -15.46 11.21
N THR A 56 13.29 -15.98 11.01
CA THR A 56 12.99 -17.41 11.19
C THR A 56 13.83 -18.30 10.26
N ILE A 57 14.00 -17.88 9.00
CA ILE A 57 14.85 -18.58 8.04
C ILE A 57 16.30 -18.59 8.51
N HIS A 58 16.83 -17.45 8.96
CA HIS A 58 18.21 -17.37 9.46
C HIS A 58 18.45 -18.22 10.71
N GLU A 59 17.55 -18.16 11.70
CA GLU A 59 17.64 -19.00 12.90
C GLU A 59 17.59 -20.49 12.55
N HIS A 60 16.70 -20.89 11.62
CA HIS A 60 16.64 -22.26 11.15
C HIS A 60 17.93 -22.71 10.47
N GLN A 61 18.52 -21.87 9.61
CA GLN A 61 19.80 -22.17 8.96
C GLN A 61 20.93 -22.27 9.99
N LEU A 62 21.01 -21.35 10.94
CA LEU A 62 22.01 -21.37 12.00
C LEU A 62 21.94 -22.66 12.82
N PHE A 63 20.73 -23.04 13.26
CA PHE A 63 20.50 -24.27 14.00
C PHE A 63 20.86 -25.51 13.18
N ARG A 64 20.47 -25.55 11.90
CA ARG A 64 20.78 -26.68 11.02
C ARG A 64 22.28 -26.81 10.79
N THR A 65 23.00 -25.69 10.61
CA THR A 65 24.46 -25.67 10.49
C THR A 65 25.11 -26.22 11.75
N TRP A 66 24.73 -25.71 12.93
CA TRP A 66 25.25 -26.22 14.21
C TRP A 66 24.98 -27.72 14.39
N LEU A 67 23.78 -28.18 14.02
CA LEU A 67 23.42 -29.60 14.12
C LEU A 67 24.32 -30.46 13.24
N ILE A 68 24.62 -30.01 12.02
CA ILE A 68 25.45 -30.74 11.05
C ILE A 68 26.94 -30.69 11.42
N GLU A 69 27.44 -29.52 11.80
CA GLU A 69 28.88 -29.28 11.99
C GLU A 69 29.36 -29.72 13.38
N GLU A 70 28.51 -29.62 14.40
CA GLU A 70 28.90 -29.89 15.79
C GLU A 70 28.23 -31.15 16.34
N PHE A 71 26.90 -31.21 16.28
CA PHE A 71 26.14 -32.30 16.93
C PHE A 71 26.31 -33.65 16.24
N CYS A 72 26.14 -33.72 14.92
CA CYS A 72 26.22 -34.97 14.15
C CYS A 72 27.58 -35.67 14.32
N PRO A 73 28.74 -34.98 14.21
CA PRO A 73 30.05 -35.58 14.47
C PRO A 73 30.21 -36.08 15.91
N ALA A 74 29.77 -35.29 16.89
CA ALA A 74 29.86 -35.65 18.30
C ALA A 74 29.05 -36.93 18.62
N MET A 75 27.88 -37.07 18.01
CA MET A 75 26.97 -38.21 18.21
C MET A 75 27.21 -39.37 17.24
N ARG A 76 28.13 -39.21 16.27
CA ARG A 76 28.40 -40.20 15.20
C ARG A 76 27.15 -40.60 14.42
N VAL A 77 26.28 -39.64 14.17
CA VAL A 77 25.08 -39.82 13.34
C VAL A 77 25.26 -39.13 12.00
N ASN A 78 24.64 -39.67 10.96
CA ASN A 78 24.69 -39.06 9.63
C ASN A 78 23.91 -37.73 9.63
N PRO A 79 24.45 -36.66 9.00
CA PRO A 79 23.73 -35.41 8.89
C PRO A 79 22.49 -35.56 7.99
N PRO A 80 21.45 -34.74 8.22
CA PRO A 80 20.29 -34.70 7.34
C PRO A 80 20.68 -34.26 5.92
N PRO A 81 19.94 -34.72 4.88
CA PRO A 81 20.19 -34.33 3.50
C PRO A 81 19.97 -32.82 3.29
N SER A 82 20.58 -32.28 2.24
CA SER A 82 20.41 -30.87 1.86
C SER A 82 18.95 -30.57 1.50
N ASN A 83 18.42 -29.45 1.99
CA ASN A 83 17.07 -28.98 1.67
C ASN A 83 17.17 -27.83 0.64
N PRO A 84 16.93 -28.09 -0.66
CA PRO A 84 17.02 -27.06 -1.68
C PRO A 84 15.92 -25.99 -1.50
N PRO A 85 16.14 -24.75 -1.97
CA PRO A 85 15.10 -23.73 -1.97
C PRO A 85 13.85 -24.19 -2.75
N PRO A 86 12.63 -23.83 -2.29
CA PRO A 86 11.42 -24.05 -3.07
C PRO A 86 11.51 -23.38 -4.45
N GLN A 87 10.91 -23.99 -5.46
CA GLN A 87 10.74 -23.33 -6.76
C GLN A 87 9.71 -22.20 -6.60
N VAL A 88 10.11 -20.97 -6.93
CA VAL A 88 9.22 -19.81 -6.90
C VAL A 88 8.64 -19.64 -8.30
N PRO A 89 7.31 -19.67 -8.48
CA PRO A 89 6.69 -19.35 -9.77
C PRO A 89 7.05 -17.93 -10.21
N ASP A 90 7.23 -17.73 -11.51
CA ASP A 90 7.43 -16.39 -12.06
C ASP A 90 6.22 -15.49 -11.76
N PHE A 91 6.49 -14.21 -11.55
CA PHE A 91 5.41 -13.24 -11.40
C PHE A 91 4.62 -13.16 -12.71
N PRO A 92 3.27 -13.15 -12.66
CA PRO A 92 2.49 -12.94 -13.86
C PRO A 92 2.84 -11.59 -14.48
N GLU A 93 3.19 -11.61 -15.76
CA GLU A 93 3.34 -10.39 -16.56
C GLU A 93 1.99 -9.68 -16.57
N LEU A 94 1.96 -8.39 -16.19
CA LEU A 94 0.78 -7.56 -16.38
C LEU A 94 0.74 -7.17 -17.85
N ASP A 95 -0.16 -7.78 -18.61
CA ASP A 95 -0.44 -7.38 -20.00
C ASP A 95 -0.73 -5.87 -20.03
N GLN A 96 0.04 -5.12 -20.82
CA GLN A 96 -0.13 -3.66 -20.97
C GLN A 96 -1.40 -3.28 -21.76
N ASP A 97 -2.20 -4.26 -22.20
CA ASP A 97 -3.29 -4.05 -23.15
C ASP A 97 -4.67 -3.81 -22.50
N SER A 98 -4.75 -3.67 -21.18
CA SER A 98 -6.00 -3.26 -20.50
C SER A 98 -6.23 -1.74 -20.60
N SER A 99 -6.16 -1.21 -21.81
CA SER A 99 -6.70 0.09 -22.18
C SER A 99 -8.20 -0.07 -22.48
N SER A 100 -9.05 -0.04 -21.46
CA SER A 100 -10.52 -0.09 -21.63
C SER A 100 -11.15 1.23 -22.13
N ASP A 101 -10.40 2.10 -22.81
CA ASP A 101 -10.89 3.41 -23.26
C ASP A 101 -11.13 3.53 -24.78
N ASP A 102 -11.31 2.40 -25.49
CA ASP A 102 -11.79 2.42 -26.88
C ASP A 102 -13.33 2.35 -26.89
N SER A 103 -13.98 3.41 -26.40
CA SER A 103 -15.37 3.67 -26.74
C SER A 103 -15.39 4.38 -28.09
N PRO A 104 -16.13 3.89 -29.11
CA PRO A 104 -16.24 4.60 -30.37
C PRO A 104 -16.92 5.96 -30.12
N PRO A 105 -16.56 7.03 -30.85
CA PRO A 105 -17.23 8.31 -30.70
C PRO A 105 -18.72 8.10 -30.97
N ALA A 106 -19.57 8.58 -30.07
CA ALA A 106 -20.99 8.67 -30.34
C ALA A 106 -21.17 9.60 -31.55
N ASP A 107 -21.62 9.03 -32.67
CA ASP A 107 -22.00 9.79 -33.86
C ASP A 107 -23.13 10.78 -33.53
N PRO A 108 -23.20 11.94 -34.22
CA PRO A 108 -24.05 13.08 -33.88
C PRO A 108 -25.55 12.86 -34.06
#